data_AF-A0A914EJI8-F1
#
_entry.id   AF-A0A914EJI8-F1
#
_cell.length_a   1.000
_cell.length_b   1.000
_cell.length_c   1.000
_cell.angle_alpha   90.00
_cell.angle_beta   90.00
_cell.angle_gamma   90.00
#
_symmetry.space_group_name_H-M   'P 1'
#
loop_
_entity.id
_entity.type
_entity.pdbx_description
1 polymer ?
#
loop_
_entity_poly.entity_id
_entity_poly.type
_entity_poly.pdbx_seq_one_letter_code
_entity_poly.pdbx_strand_id
1 'polypeptide(L)'
;MWSALPMVNLHRGYGSNGMNFKNGWGGKTLAEFSFNSWNGLDFYDLSVIVGYDTPMQITTSTGGPTVTCTHAECPDAYQYPSDDKKTHGTPTGGTFDVNFCP
;
A
#
# COMPACT_ATOMS: atom_id res chain seq x y z
N MET A 1 3.73 9.44 24.58
CA MET A 1 4.37 10.02 23.39
C MET A 1 4.29 8.95 22.31
N TRP A 2 3.34 9.04 21.38
CA TRP A 2 3.22 8.05 20.30
C TRP A 2 4.21 8.46 19.22
N SER A 3 5.31 7.72 19.09
CA SER A 3 6.26 7.92 18.01
C SER A 3 5.55 7.67 16.69
N ALA A 4 5.51 8.68 15.81
CA ALA A 4 5.14 8.49 14.42
C ALA A 4 5.95 7.32 13.87
N LEU A 5 5.27 6.32 13.31
CA LEU A 5 5.97 5.28 12.58
C LEU A 5 6.66 5.98 11.40
N PRO A 6 7.99 5.81 11.24
CA PRO A 6 8.71 6.48 10.18
C PRO A 6 8.16 6.04 8.83
N MET A 7 8.14 6.97 7.87
CA MET A 7 7.93 6.65 6.46
C MET A 7 8.86 5.50 6.07
N VAL A 8 8.30 4.47 5.44
CA VAL A 8 9.07 3.34 4.93
C VAL A 8 9.27 3.56 3.43
N ASN A 9 10.50 3.90 3.04
CA ASN A 9 10.89 3.99 1.64
C ASN A 9 11.19 2.58 1.13
N LEU A 10 10.52 2.18 0.07
CA LEU A 10 10.69 0.88 -0.53
C LEU A 10 11.56 0.95 -1.78
N HIS A 11 12.73 0.32 -1.69
CA HIS A 11 13.57 -0.03 -2.83
C HIS A 11 13.52 -1.54 -3.06
N ARG A 12 13.40 -1.95 -4.33
CA ARG A 12 13.37 -3.37 -4.77
C ARG A 12 14.42 -4.23 -4.04
N GLY A 13 13.97 -5.17 -3.23
CA GLY A 13 14.75 -6.32 -2.77
C GLY A 13 14.55 -7.49 -3.74
N TYR A 14 15.63 -7.97 -4.36
CA TYR A 14 15.60 -9.06 -5.35
C TYR A 14 14.93 -10.34 -4.80
N GLY A 15 13.77 -10.71 -5.32
CA GLY A 15 13.25 -12.09 -5.23
C GLY A 15 11.74 -12.29 -5.13
N SER A 16 10.99 -11.33 -4.59
CA SER A 16 9.53 -11.46 -4.42
C SER A 16 8.76 -10.53 -5.35
N ASN A 17 7.87 -11.10 -6.17
CA ASN A 17 6.96 -10.34 -7.02
C ASN A 17 5.86 -9.63 -6.21
N GLY A 18 5.71 -9.89 -4.92
CA GLY A 18 4.76 -9.17 -4.07
C GLY A 18 5.25 -8.98 -2.64
N MET A 19 4.78 -7.91 -2.01
CA MET A 19 5.12 -7.52 -0.63
C MET A 19 3.92 -6.87 0.05
N ASN A 20 3.73 -7.15 1.34
CA ASN A 20 2.72 -6.49 2.17
C ASN A 20 3.40 -5.74 3.33
N PHE A 21 3.02 -4.48 3.53
CA PHE A 21 3.45 -3.64 4.65
C PHE A 21 2.31 -3.43 5.64
N LYS A 22 2.64 -3.49 6.93
CA LYS A 22 1.70 -3.28 8.03
C LYS A 22 2.42 -2.82 9.30
N ASN A 23 1.67 -2.30 10.25
CA ASN A 23 2.21 -1.87 11.55
C ASN A 23 2.51 -3.07 12.47
N GLY A 24 3.72 -3.63 12.33
CA GLY A 24 4.18 -4.75 13.14
C GLY A 24 3.48 -6.08 12.84
N TRP A 25 3.74 -7.09 13.68
CA TRP A 25 3.27 -8.46 13.44
C TRP A 25 1.73 -8.58 13.40
N GLY A 26 1.04 -7.84 14.27
CA GLY A 26 -0.42 -7.84 14.40
C GLY A 26 -1.16 -6.77 13.60
N GLY A 27 -0.45 -6.02 12.74
CA GLY A 27 -1.04 -4.94 11.95
C GLY A 27 -2.20 -5.40 11.08
N LYS A 28 -3.24 -4.56 10.95
CA LYS A 28 -4.48 -4.89 10.23
C LYS A 28 -4.64 -4.11 8.93
N THR A 29 -4.35 -2.81 8.92
CA THR A 29 -4.29 -2.06 7.66
C THR A 29 -3.08 -2.56 6.88
N LEU A 30 -3.30 -3.01 5.64
CA LEU A 30 -2.26 -3.53 4.76
C LEU A 30 -2.02 -2.56 3.61
N ALA A 31 -0.75 -2.34 3.27
CA ALA A 31 -0.34 -1.82 1.98
C ALA A 31 0.23 -2.98 1.16
N GLU A 32 -0.42 -3.30 0.05
CA GLU A 32 -0.14 -4.48 -0.76
C GLU A 32 0.50 -4.06 -2.08
N PHE A 33 1.50 -4.83 -2.53
CA PHE A 33 2.25 -4.52 -3.73
C PHE A 33 2.50 -5.78 -4.57
N SER A 34 2.46 -5.61 -5.89
CA SER A 34 2.85 -6.61 -6.89
C SER A 34 3.76 -5.97 -7.94
N PHE A 35 5.05 -6.30 -7.92
CA PHE A 35 6.08 -5.66 -8.74
C PHE A 35 6.32 -6.42 -10.04
N ASN A 36 6.67 -5.66 -11.10
CA ASN A 36 7.03 -6.16 -12.42
C ASN A 36 6.04 -7.21 -12.92
N SER A 37 4.76 -6.87 -12.83
CA SER A 37 3.64 -7.73 -13.13
C SER A 37 3.24 -7.57 -14.61
N TRP A 38 1.94 -7.69 -14.91
CA TRP A 38 1.42 -7.59 -16.27
C TRP A 38 1.73 -6.23 -16.92
N ASN A 39 2.12 -6.26 -18.20
CA ASN A 39 2.35 -5.08 -19.03
C ASN A 39 3.41 -4.08 -18.49
N GLY A 40 4.40 -4.58 -17.75
CA GLY A 40 5.47 -3.73 -17.21
C GLY A 40 5.01 -2.77 -16.12
N LEU A 41 3.93 -3.13 -15.41
CA LEU A 41 3.37 -2.34 -14.31
C LEU A 41 3.75 -2.93 -12.95
N ASP A 42 3.87 -2.04 -11.97
CA ASP A 42 3.79 -2.36 -10.55
C ASP A 42 2.35 -2.03 -10.08
N PHE A 43 1.70 -2.98 -9.41
CA PHE A 43 0.38 -2.81 -8.83
C PHE A 43 0.46 -2.60 -7.32
N TYR A 44 -0.45 -1.78 -6.80
CA TYR A 44 -0.52 -1.45 -5.39
C TYR A 44 -1.93 -1.08 -4.95
N ASP A 45 -2.23 -1.31 -3.69
CA ASP A 45 -3.46 -0.90 -3.03
C ASP A 45 -3.31 -0.85 -1.50
N LEU A 46 -4.30 -0.25 -0.85
CA LEU A 46 -4.52 -0.40 0.59
C LEU A 46 -5.66 -1.38 0.82
N SER A 47 -5.60 -2.13 1.91
CA SER A 47 -6.62 -3.10 2.29
C SER A 47 -6.90 -3.06 3.79
N VAL A 48 -8.18 -3.05 4.12
CA VAL A 48 -8.72 -3.12 5.48
C VAL A 48 -9.67 -4.29 5.66
N ILE A 49 -9.64 -5.26 4.72
CA ILE A 49 -10.44 -6.49 4.76
C ILE A 49 -10.27 -7.23 6.11
N VAL A 50 -9.05 -7.25 6.65
CA VAL A 50 -8.73 -7.90 7.93
C VAL A 50 -8.88 -6.96 9.14
N GLY A 51 -9.34 -5.73 8.91
CA GLY A 51 -9.56 -4.67 9.87
C GLY A 51 -8.70 -3.43 9.62
N TYR A 52 -9.02 -2.35 10.34
CA TYR A 52 -8.28 -1.11 10.33
C TYR A 52 -7.61 -0.88 11.70
N ASP A 53 -6.35 -0.43 11.68
CA ASP A 53 -5.63 -0.06 12.91
C ASP A 53 -4.68 1.13 12.76
N THR A 54 -4.07 1.30 11.59
CA THR A 54 -3.08 2.35 11.32
C THR A 54 -3.47 3.11 10.05
N PRO A 55 -3.59 4.45 10.10
CA PRO A 55 -3.75 5.24 8.89
C PRO A 55 -2.55 5.05 7.94
N MET A 56 -2.77 4.93 6.64
CA MET A 56 -1.71 4.74 5.65
C MET A 56 -1.94 5.56 4.39
N GLN A 57 -0.85 5.94 3.75
CA GLN A 57 -0.83 6.53 2.42
C GLN A 57 0.28 5.90 1.58
N ILE A 58 -0.03 5.62 0.31
CA ILE A 58 0.94 5.19 -0.69
C ILE A 58 1.09 6.29 -1.74
N THR A 59 2.34 6.65 -2.02
CA THR A 59 2.69 7.47 -3.20
C THR A 59 3.72 6.72 -4.05
N THR A 60 3.79 7.07 -5.34
CA THR A 60 4.70 6.44 -6.31
C THR A 60 5.54 7.51 -7.02
N SER A 61 6.78 7.18 -7.37
CA SER A 61 7.65 8.08 -8.14
C SER A 61 7.44 8.00 -9.66
N THR A 62 6.72 6.99 -10.15
CA THR A 62 6.51 6.72 -11.58
C THR A 62 5.11 7.11 -12.07
N GLY A 63 4.29 7.69 -11.19
CA GLY A 63 2.95 8.21 -11.50
C GLY A 63 1.82 7.28 -11.01
N GLY A 64 0.57 7.67 -11.26
CA GLY A 64 -0.60 7.01 -10.70
C GLY A 64 -1.16 7.72 -9.46
N PRO A 65 -2.33 7.30 -8.96
CA PRO A 65 -3.00 7.98 -7.86
C PRO A 65 -2.28 7.81 -6.52
N THR A 66 -2.33 8.85 -5.69
CA THR A 66 -2.06 8.70 -4.27
C THR A 66 -3.23 7.98 -3.63
N VAL A 67 -2.96 6.94 -2.84
CA VAL A 67 -3.99 6.13 -2.16
C VAL A 67 -3.91 6.42 -0.67
N THR A 68 -4.99 6.88 -0.06
CA THR A 68 -4.97 7.30 1.36
C THR A 68 -6.13 6.71 2.15
N CYS A 69 -5.83 6.02 3.25
CA CYS A 69 -6.82 5.48 4.16
C CYS A 69 -6.58 5.95 5.59
N THR A 70 -7.48 6.78 6.12
CA THR A 70 -7.38 7.37 7.48
C THR A 70 -8.46 6.91 8.45
N HIS A 71 -9.32 5.99 8.02
CA HIS A 71 -10.42 5.44 8.81
C HIS A 71 -10.88 4.10 8.22
N ALA A 72 -11.63 3.32 8.99
CA ALA A 72 -12.01 1.96 8.63
C ALA A 72 -12.76 1.86 7.29
N GLU A 73 -13.70 2.77 7.02
CA GLU A 73 -14.53 2.75 5.81
C GLU A 73 -13.99 3.66 4.69
N CYS A 74 -12.67 3.82 4.60
CA CYS A 74 -12.06 4.69 3.62
C CYS A 74 -12.34 4.21 2.18
N PRO A 75 -12.64 5.13 1.24
CA PRO A 75 -13.00 4.78 -0.13
C PRO A 75 -11.82 4.28 -0.97
N ASP A 76 -10.58 4.51 -0.54
CA ASP A 76 -9.36 4.20 -1.29
C ASP A 76 -8.78 2.80 -0.96
N ALA A 77 -9.37 2.08 0.00
CA ALA A 77 -8.90 0.74 0.37
C ALA A 77 -9.94 -0.34 0.10
N TYR A 78 -9.46 -1.57 -0.10
CA TYR A 78 -10.30 -2.76 -0.16
C TYR A 78 -11.05 -2.94 1.17
N GLN A 79 -12.38 -2.88 1.09
CA GLN A 79 -13.26 -3.14 2.24
C GLN A 79 -13.65 -4.62 2.36
N TYR A 80 -13.67 -5.33 1.23
CA TYR A 80 -14.01 -6.76 1.14
C TYR A 80 -13.37 -7.37 -0.11
N PRO A 81 -13.23 -8.72 -0.21
CA PRO A 81 -12.45 -9.36 -1.27
C PRO A 81 -12.90 -9.10 -2.71
N SER A 82 -14.18 -8.78 -2.91
CA SER A 82 -14.76 -8.49 -4.24
C SER A 82 -14.83 -6.99 -4.57
N ASP A 83 -14.14 -6.14 -3.81
CA ASP A 83 -14.04 -4.69 -4.06
C ASP A 83 -13.00 -4.39 -5.15
N ASP A 84 -13.19 -4.95 -6.34
CA ASP A 84 -12.21 -5.11 -7.43
C ASP A 84 -11.69 -3.81 -8.09
N LYS A 85 -11.93 -2.64 -7.50
CA LYS A 85 -11.63 -1.32 -8.07
C LYS A 85 -10.51 -0.55 -7.37
N LYS A 86 -9.91 -1.10 -6.31
CA LYS A 86 -8.92 -0.36 -5.49
C LYS A 86 -7.48 -0.59 -5.92
N THR A 87 -7.19 -1.63 -6.69
CA THR A 87 -5.85 -1.84 -7.25
C THR A 87 -5.53 -0.77 -8.29
N HIS A 88 -4.38 -0.14 -8.10
CA HIS A 88 -3.81 0.84 -9.01
C HIS A 88 -2.52 0.32 -9.64
N GLY A 89 -2.22 0.77 -10.86
CA GLY A 89 -1.00 0.42 -11.57
C GLY A 89 -0.14 1.64 -11.86
N THR A 90 1.17 1.46 -11.83
CA THR A 90 2.18 2.47 -12.23
C THR A 90 3.31 1.82 -13.04
N PRO A 91 4.01 2.53 -13.94
CA PRO A 91 5.17 1.97 -14.63
C PRO A 91 6.21 1.40 -13.66
N THR A 92 6.74 0.23 -13.99
CA THR A 92 7.76 -0.43 -13.17
C THR A 92 9.09 0.35 -13.17
N GLY A 93 9.91 0.11 -12.14
CA GLY A 93 11.25 0.70 -11.99
C GLY A 93 11.31 1.98 -11.16
N GLY A 94 10.18 2.37 -10.55
CA GLY A 94 10.08 3.48 -9.59
C GLY A 94 10.27 3.07 -8.13
N THR A 95 9.94 4.00 -7.24
CA THR A 95 9.89 3.82 -5.79
C THR A 95 8.47 4.07 -5.27
N PHE A 96 8.16 3.41 -4.14
CA PHE A 96 6.95 3.67 -3.37
C PHE A 96 7.33 4.22 -2.00
N ASP A 97 6.62 5.25 -1.56
CA ASP A 97 6.68 5.73 -0.18
C ASP A 97 5.39 5.33 0.53
N VAL A 98 5.55 4.57 1.62
CA VAL A 98 4.46 4.21 2.53
C VAL A 98 4.56 5.08 3.77
N ASN A 99 3.62 6.02 3.89
CA ASN A 99 3.52 6.90 5.05
C ASN A 99 2.49 6.36 6.04
N PHE A 100 2.92 6.15 7.27
CA PHE A 100 2.06 5.72 8.37
C PHE A 100 1.62 6.95 9.16
N CYS A 101 0.33 7.02 9.50
CA CYS A 101 -0.25 8.19 10.14
C CYS A 101 -0.04 9.50 9.32
N PRO A 102 -0.39 9.53 8.01
CA PRO A 102 -0.34 10.74 7.18
C PRO A 102 -1.26 11.85 7.69
#